data_AF-A0A6J3M4N7-F1
#
_entry.id   AF-A0A6J3M4N7-F1
#
_cell.length_a   1.000
_cell.length_b   1.000
_cell.length_c   1.000
_cell.angle_alpha   90.00
_cell.angle_beta   90.00
_cell.angle_gamma   90.00
#
_symmetry.space_group_name_H-M   'P 1'
#
loop_
_entity.id
_entity.type
_entity.pdbx_description
1 polymer ?
#
loop_
_entity_poly.entity_id
_entity_poly.type
_entity_poly.pdbx_seq_one_letter_code
_entity_poly.pdbx_strand_id
1 'polypeptide(L)'
;EELERERERRFLFREAVNTAHQSRYDSYNRVKLKQADVRRLVNATLSQSVPQNVVTVVMAYTKMFAGMLIESAKEVQDEWLAAEEKRPDGEEMTSAANVQPGAGNLAKFMDEVDRGPLLPDHFREAVRRYRKARDGGTTGFTGLSLEGRENAAVRSGGRKLFR
;
A
#
# COMPACT_ATOMS: atom_id res chain seq x y z
N GLU A 1 -31.38 0.26 -1.87
CA GLU A 1 -31.11 -0.71 -0.80
C GLU A 1 -29.61 -0.90 -0.47
N GLU A 2 -28.81 -1.63 -1.25
CA GLU A 2 -27.39 -1.89 -0.86
C GLU A 2 -26.53 -0.61 -0.84
N LEU A 3 -26.77 0.29 -1.78
CA LEU A 3 -26.07 1.58 -1.88
C LEU A 3 -26.46 2.56 -0.75
N GLU A 4 -27.67 2.41 -0.20
CA GLU A 4 -28.12 3.18 0.96
C GLU A 4 -27.53 2.62 2.24
N ARG A 5 -27.53 1.29 2.41
CA ARG A 5 -26.82 0.60 3.50
C ARG A 5 -25.34 0.96 3.53
N GLU A 6 -24.69 1.04 2.37
CA GLU A 6 -23.29 1.45 2.29
C GLU A 6 -23.09 2.91 2.70
N ARG A 7 -24.01 3.80 2.29
CA ARG A 7 -23.98 5.22 2.66
C ARG A 7 -24.21 5.42 4.16
N GLU A 8 -25.17 4.72 4.73
CA GLU A 8 -25.44 4.68 6.17
C GLU A 8 -24.24 4.15 6.93
N ARG A 9 -23.61 3.05 6.48
CA ARG A 9 -22.40 2.51 7.11
C ARG A 9 -21.26 3.53 7.11
N ARG A 10 -21.05 4.23 6.00
CA ARG A 10 -20.01 5.29 5.91
C ARG A 10 -20.35 6.48 6.79
N PHE A 11 -21.62 6.85 6.87
CA PHE A 11 -22.09 7.94 7.73
C PHE A 11 -21.86 7.61 9.22
N LEU A 12 -22.36 6.46 9.66
CA LEU A 12 -22.17 5.96 11.03
C LEU A 12 -20.70 5.84 11.40
N PHE A 13 -19.86 5.34 10.48
CA PHE A 13 -18.41 5.29 10.69
C PHE A 13 -17.81 6.69 10.84
N ARG A 14 -18.21 7.66 10.02
CA ARG A 14 -17.69 9.03 10.10
C ARG A 14 -18.07 9.67 11.44
N GLU A 15 -19.31 9.48 11.90
CA GLU A 15 -19.80 10.06 13.17
C GLU A 15 -19.13 9.43 14.40
N ALA A 16 -18.85 8.13 14.37
CA ALA A 16 -18.26 7.41 15.51
C ALA A 16 -16.76 7.69 15.73
N VAL A 17 -16.08 8.30 14.76
CA VAL A 17 -14.61 8.37 14.72
C VAL A 17 -14.11 9.79 14.97
N ASN A 18 -13.00 9.93 15.71
CA ASN A 18 -12.37 11.22 16.03
C ASN A 18 -12.03 12.04 14.77
N THR A 19 -12.11 13.37 14.88
CA THR A 19 -11.83 14.36 13.81
C THR A 19 -10.46 14.16 13.15
N ALA A 20 -9.43 13.85 13.95
CA ALA A 20 -8.09 13.55 13.42
C ALA A 20 -8.08 12.33 12.49
N HIS A 21 -8.82 11.28 12.84
CA HIS A 21 -8.95 10.09 12.00
C HIS A 21 -9.85 10.35 10.78
N GLN A 22 -10.90 11.16 10.92
CA GLN A 22 -11.71 11.60 9.77
C GLN A 22 -10.85 12.30 8.71
N SER A 23 -9.95 13.21 9.12
CA SER A 23 -9.03 13.90 8.21
C SER A 23 -8.09 12.94 7.45
N ARG A 24 -7.55 11.94 8.15
CA ARG A 24 -6.71 10.89 7.55
C ARG A 24 -7.50 10.05 6.53
N TYR A 25 -8.71 9.64 6.90
CA TYR A 25 -9.60 8.86 6.04
C TYR A 25 -10.03 9.63 4.78
N ASP A 26 -10.38 10.91 4.91
CA ASP A 26 -10.74 11.78 3.79
C ASP A 26 -9.54 12.01 2.86
N SER A 27 -8.35 12.22 3.44
CA SER A 27 -7.10 12.34 2.68
C SER A 27 -6.82 11.07 1.87
N TYR A 28 -6.92 9.88 2.49
CA TYR A 28 -6.76 8.60 1.81
C TYR A 28 -7.74 8.45 0.64
N ASN A 29 -9.02 8.77 0.85
CA ASN A 29 -10.05 8.63 -0.19
C ASN A 29 -9.88 9.62 -1.35
N ARG A 30 -9.38 10.84 -1.07
CA ARG A 30 -9.12 11.87 -2.08
C ARG A 30 -7.91 11.55 -2.96
N VAL A 31 -6.88 10.92 -2.40
CA VAL A 31 -5.66 10.58 -3.15
C VAL A 31 -5.95 9.51 -4.21
N LYS A 32 -5.58 9.82 -5.45
CA LYS A 32 -5.71 8.94 -6.63
C LYS A 32 -4.45 9.06 -7.48
N LEU A 33 -4.12 7.99 -8.18
CA LEU A 33 -3.05 8.01 -9.18
C LEU A 33 -3.45 8.88 -10.38
N LYS A 34 -2.47 9.52 -11.01
CA LYS A 34 -2.70 10.30 -12.23
C LYS A 34 -3.09 9.37 -13.37
N GLN A 35 -4.33 9.50 -13.84
CA GLN A 35 -4.89 8.66 -14.90
C GLN A 35 -4.06 8.67 -16.20
N ALA A 36 -3.48 9.83 -16.57
CA ALA A 36 -2.62 9.95 -17.75
C ALA A 36 -1.34 9.12 -17.62
N ASP A 37 -0.70 9.13 -16.45
CA ASP A 37 0.51 8.35 -16.18
C ASP A 37 0.22 6.85 -16.17
N VAL A 38 -0.87 6.45 -15.52
CA VAL A 38 -1.29 5.04 -15.51
C VAL A 38 -1.63 4.56 -16.91
N ARG A 39 -2.37 5.35 -17.71
CA ARG A 39 -2.65 5.01 -19.11
C ARG A 39 -1.36 4.86 -19.92
N ARG A 40 -0.42 5.80 -19.77
CA ARG A 40 0.88 5.75 -20.47
C ARG A 40 1.64 4.47 -20.14
N LEU A 41 1.70 4.09 -18.85
CA LEU A 41 2.37 2.87 -18.42
C LEU A 41 1.69 1.61 -18.97
N VAL A 42 0.36 1.52 -18.83
CA VAL A 42 -0.40 0.36 -19.33
C VAL A 42 -0.25 0.21 -20.85
N ASN A 43 -0.31 1.32 -21.59
CA ASN A 43 -0.08 1.30 -23.04
C ASN A 43 1.33 0.85 -23.41
N ALA A 44 2.35 1.27 -22.65
CA ALA A 44 3.73 0.87 -22.87
C ALA A 44 3.94 -0.63 -22.60
N THR A 45 3.39 -1.16 -21.50
CA THR A 45 3.51 -2.56 -21.13
C THR A 45 2.78 -3.49 -22.10
N LEU A 46 1.57 -3.12 -22.52
CA LEU A 46 0.76 -3.94 -23.43
C LEU A 46 1.06 -3.66 -24.91
N SER A 47 1.83 -2.61 -25.22
CA SER A 47 2.04 -2.10 -26.59
C SER A 47 0.73 -1.84 -27.35
N GLN A 48 -0.34 -1.49 -26.65
CA GLN A 48 -1.70 -1.30 -27.18
C GLN A 48 -2.37 -0.09 -26.53
N SER A 49 -3.31 0.56 -27.23
CA SER A 49 -4.13 1.60 -26.63
C SER A 49 -5.23 0.98 -25.77
N VAL A 50 -5.23 1.25 -24.46
CA VAL A 50 -6.27 0.74 -23.55
C VAL A 50 -7.44 1.70 -23.36
N PRO A 51 -8.69 1.18 -23.24
CA PRO A 51 -9.87 1.98 -22.95
C PRO A 51 -9.90 2.48 -21.49
N GLN A 52 -10.74 3.50 -21.23
CA GLN A 52 -10.78 4.17 -19.93
C GLN A 52 -11.13 3.24 -18.76
N ASN A 53 -12.09 2.33 -18.94
CA ASN A 53 -12.51 1.42 -17.88
C ASN A 53 -11.35 0.55 -17.37
N VAL A 54 -10.46 0.11 -18.28
CA VAL A 54 -9.26 -0.66 -17.91
C VAL A 54 -8.30 0.20 -17.08
N VAL A 55 -8.08 1.46 -17.47
CA VAL A 55 -7.24 2.39 -16.70
C VAL A 55 -7.80 2.61 -15.30
N THR A 56 -9.13 2.76 -15.16
CA THR A 56 -9.79 2.90 -13.86
C THR A 56 -9.56 1.69 -12.96
N VAL A 57 -9.71 0.48 -13.51
CA VAL A 57 -9.49 -0.76 -12.78
C VAL A 57 -8.03 -0.89 -12.35
N VAL A 58 -7.07 -0.63 -13.25
CA VAL A 58 -5.63 -0.66 -12.91
C VAL A 58 -5.31 0.35 -11.81
N MET A 59 -5.85 1.58 -11.87
CA MET A 59 -5.67 2.56 -10.79
C MET A 59 -6.16 2.06 -9.44
N ALA A 60 -7.32 1.39 -9.39
CA ALA A 60 -7.88 0.84 -8.16
C ALA A 60 -7.00 -0.29 -7.61
N TYR A 61 -6.61 -1.25 -8.45
CA TYR A 61 -5.72 -2.35 -8.04
C TYR A 61 -4.34 -1.86 -7.60
N THR A 62 -3.76 -0.88 -8.30
CA THR A 62 -2.45 -0.31 -7.90
C THR A 62 -2.55 0.42 -6.56
N LYS A 63 -3.66 1.14 -6.30
CA LYS A 63 -3.88 1.77 -4.99
C LYS A 63 -4.04 0.74 -3.87
N MET A 64 -4.82 -0.32 -4.10
CA MET A 64 -4.94 -1.43 -3.16
C MET A 64 -3.59 -2.13 -2.92
N PHE A 65 -2.83 -2.36 -3.99
CA PHE A 65 -1.51 -2.98 -3.91
C PHE A 65 -0.53 -2.14 -3.09
N ALA A 66 -0.50 -0.82 -3.29
CA ALA A 66 0.31 0.07 -2.47
C ALA A 66 -0.11 -0.01 -0.99
N GLY A 67 -1.42 -0.06 -0.69
CA GLY A 67 -1.93 -0.25 0.67
C GLY A 67 -1.43 -1.55 1.30
N MET A 68 -1.61 -2.68 0.62
CA MET A 68 -1.15 -3.99 1.11
C MET A 68 0.37 -4.02 1.36
N LEU A 69 1.16 -3.40 0.48
CA LEU A 69 2.62 -3.35 0.64
C LEU A 69 3.05 -2.47 1.82
N ILE A 70 2.36 -1.33 2.03
CA ILE A 70 2.60 -0.45 3.18
C ILE A 70 2.20 -1.14 4.49
N GLU A 71 1.07 -1.83 4.52
CA GLU A 71 0.62 -2.63 5.67
C GLU A 71 1.67 -3.70 6.02
N SER A 72 2.15 -4.45 5.03
CA SER A 72 3.21 -5.43 5.26
C SER A 72 4.53 -4.79 5.74
N ALA A 73 4.88 -3.60 5.25
CA ALA A 73 6.05 -2.87 5.76
C ALA A 73 5.87 -2.41 7.22
N LYS A 74 4.65 -2.04 7.62
CA LYS A 74 4.32 -1.74 9.02
C LYS A 74 4.43 -2.98 9.91
N GLU A 75 4.02 -4.15 9.44
CA GLU A 75 4.20 -5.40 10.17
C GLU A 75 5.69 -5.71 10.40
N VAL A 76 6.52 -5.52 9.37
CA VAL A 76 7.99 -5.68 9.51
C VAL A 76 8.56 -4.71 10.53
N GLN A 77 8.14 -3.44 10.48
CA GLN A 77 8.54 -2.43 11.46
C GLN A 77 8.15 -2.84 12.87
N ASP A 78 6.94 -3.38 13.06
CA ASP A 78 6.46 -3.84 14.37
C ASP A 78 7.27 -5.02 14.89
N GLU A 79 7.63 -5.97 14.03
CA GLU A 79 8.47 -7.11 14.37
C GLU A 79 9.90 -6.69 14.75
N TRP A 80 10.47 -5.72 14.03
CA TRP A 80 11.83 -5.23 14.30
C TRP A 80 11.87 -4.43 15.59
N LEU A 81 10.89 -3.54 15.79
CA LEU A 81 10.73 -2.84 17.06
C LEU A 81 10.56 -3.84 18.18
N ALA A 82 9.72 -4.87 18.04
CA ALA A 82 9.54 -5.92 19.04
C ALA A 82 10.83 -6.68 19.41
N ALA A 83 11.81 -6.74 18.50
CA ALA A 83 13.12 -7.33 18.74
C ALA A 83 14.13 -6.34 19.39
N GLU A 84 13.89 -5.03 19.30
CA GLU A 84 14.70 -4.00 19.93
C GLU A 84 14.33 -3.82 21.41
N GLU A 85 15.33 -3.54 22.25
CA GLU A 85 15.12 -3.32 23.69
C GLU A 85 14.52 -1.92 23.99
N LYS A 86 14.78 -0.96 23.11
CA LYS A 86 14.40 0.45 23.27
C LYS A 86 13.67 0.95 22.04
N ARG A 87 12.66 1.79 22.25
CA ARG A 87 11.93 2.48 21.19
C ARG A 87 12.82 3.55 20.52
N PRO A 88 12.48 4.01 19.31
CA PRO A 88 13.26 5.04 18.59
C PRO A 88 13.46 6.33 19.39
N ASP A 89 12.52 6.68 20.28
CA ASP A 89 12.58 7.85 21.16
C ASP A 89 13.49 7.65 22.39
N GLY A 90 14.11 6.48 22.52
CA GLY A 90 15.02 6.13 23.62
C GLY A 90 14.33 5.59 24.87
N GLU A 91 13.00 5.59 24.92
CA GLU A 91 12.23 4.96 26.00
C GLU A 91 12.33 3.43 25.96
N GLU A 92 12.27 2.78 27.13
CA GLU A 92 12.19 1.33 27.20
C GLU A 92 10.92 0.82 26.53
N MET A 93 11.04 -0.30 25.82
CA MET A 93 9.89 -0.92 25.19
C MET A 93 9.11 -1.68 26.26
N THR A 94 7.96 -1.14 26.68
CA THR A 94 7.10 -1.86 27.63
C THR A 94 6.63 -3.13 26.95
N SER A 95 7.20 -4.27 27.34
CA SER A 95 6.84 -5.55 26.76
C SER A 95 5.34 -5.77 26.95
N ALA A 96 4.63 -6.03 25.85
CA ALA A 96 3.22 -6.39 25.91
C ALA A 96 2.97 -7.63 26.79
N ALA A 97 4.03 -8.40 27.10
CA ALA A 97 4.04 -9.51 28.04
C ALA A 97 3.75 -9.12 29.50
N ASN A 98 3.94 -7.86 29.90
CA ASN A 98 3.70 -7.42 31.29
C ASN A 98 2.31 -6.78 31.50
N VAL A 99 1.39 -6.98 30.55
CA VAL A 99 0.01 -6.46 30.64
C VAL A 99 -0.87 -7.51 31.31
N GLN A 100 -1.48 -7.13 32.44
CA GLN A 100 -2.48 -7.96 33.11
C GLN A 100 -3.58 -8.38 32.12
N PRO A 101 -3.90 -9.68 32.00
CA PRO A 101 -5.02 -10.12 31.17
C PRO A 101 -6.31 -9.67 31.87
N GLY A 102 -6.96 -8.63 31.35
CA GLY A 102 -8.28 -8.20 31.83
C GLY A 102 -8.52 -6.70 31.90
N ALA A 103 -7.49 -5.85 31.74
CA ALA A 103 -7.66 -4.40 31.81
C ALA A 103 -7.17 -3.71 30.53
N GLY A 104 -8.10 -3.15 29.75
CA GLY A 104 -7.78 -2.01 28.88
C GLY A 104 -7.02 -2.29 27.59
N ASN A 105 -7.14 -3.49 26.99
CA ASN A 105 -6.48 -3.79 25.71
C ASN A 105 -6.90 -2.86 24.55
N LEU A 106 -8.03 -2.16 24.65
CA LEU A 106 -8.45 -1.20 23.62
C LEU A 106 -7.53 0.03 23.58
N ALA A 107 -7.06 0.52 24.72
CA ALA A 107 -6.21 1.72 24.80
C ALA A 107 -4.84 1.51 24.15
N LYS A 108 -4.25 0.31 24.27
CA LYS A 108 -2.99 -0.04 23.58
C LYS A 108 -3.12 -0.23 22.06
N PHE A 109 -4.32 -0.51 21.55
CA PHE A 109 -4.59 -0.48 20.10
C PHE A 109 -4.93 0.93 19.61
N MET A 110 -5.39 1.81 20.50
CA MET A 110 -5.79 3.18 20.20
C MET A 110 -4.61 4.16 20.22
N ASP A 111 -3.64 3.95 21.11
CA ASP A 111 -2.37 4.66 21.07
C ASP A 111 -1.50 4.05 19.98
N GLU A 112 -1.48 4.73 18.84
CA GLU A 112 -0.51 4.53 17.78
C GLU A 112 0.88 4.70 18.42
N VAL A 113 1.50 3.57 18.81
CA VAL A 113 2.85 3.57 19.38
C VAL A 113 3.75 4.33 18.41
N ASP A 114 4.50 5.33 18.91
CA ASP A 114 5.47 6.07 18.11
C ASP A 114 6.57 5.10 17.64
N ARG A 115 6.39 4.59 16.43
CA ARG A 115 7.27 3.61 15.77
C ARG A 115 8.34 4.29 14.91
N GLY A 116 8.27 5.62 14.76
CA GLY A 116 9.03 6.36 13.77
C GLY A 116 8.56 6.13 12.33
N PRO A 117 9.19 6.78 11.34
CA PRO A 117 8.82 6.66 9.94
C PRO A 117 9.16 5.29 9.35
N LEU A 118 8.43 4.86 8.31
CA LEU A 118 8.77 3.67 7.55
C LEU A 118 10.11 3.87 6.81
N LEU A 119 11.09 3.04 7.16
CA LEU A 119 12.41 3.01 6.53
C LEU A 119 12.39 2.23 5.20
N PRO A 120 13.31 2.51 4.27
CA PRO A 120 13.45 1.75 3.03
C PRO A 120 13.64 0.24 3.24
N ASP A 121 14.29 -0.16 4.34
CA ASP A 121 14.54 -1.57 4.64
C ASP A 121 13.28 -2.35 5.01
N HIS A 122 12.30 -1.71 5.67
CA HIS A 122 10.99 -2.31 5.91
C HIS A 122 10.30 -2.66 4.59
N PHE A 123 10.38 -1.78 3.58
CA PHE A 123 9.83 -2.03 2.26
C PHE A 123 10.57 -3.14 1.51
N ARG A 124 11.91 -3.21 1.63
CA ARG A 124 12.69 -4.28 1.01
C ARG A 124 12.29 -5.65 1.56
N GLU A 125 12.14 -5.75 2.87
CA GLU A 125 11.72 -6.98 3.53
C GLU A 125 10.26 -7.32 3.20
N ALA A 126 9.35 -6.35 3.18
CA ALA A 126 7.97 -6.54 2.74
C ALA A 126 7.89 -7.06 1.30
N VAL A 127 8.67 -6.47 0.38
CA VAL A 127 8.75 -6.94 -1.03
C VAL A 127 9.33 -8.35 -1.09
N ARG A 128 10.34 -8.68 -0.28
CA ARG A 128 10.92 -10.03 -0.22
C ARG A 128 9.88 -11.05 0.25
N ARG A 129 9.10 -10.74 1.30
CA ARG A 129 7.99 -11.57 1.78
C ARG A 129 6.92 -11.74 0.73
N TYR A 130 6.54 -10.66 0.07
CA TYR A 130 5.55 -10.68 -1.02
C TYR A 130 5.97 -11.59 -2.17
N ARG A 131 7.24 -11.50 -2.62
CA ARG A 131 7.79 -12.38 -3.66
C ARG A 131 7.78 -13.85 -3.20
N LYS A 132 8.34 -14.13 -2.02
CA LYS A 132 8.41 -15.48 -1.45
C LYS A 132 7.03 -16.13 -1.29
N ALA A 133 6.03 -15.38 -0.84
CA ALA A 133 4.66 -15.88 -0.69
C ALA A 133 4.03 -16.27 -2.04
N ARG A 134 4.45 -15.64 -3.13
CA ARG A 134 3.94 -15.91 -4.49
C ARG A 134 4.75 -16.96 -5.24
N ASP A 135 6.01 -17.17 -4.87
CA ASP A 135 6.89 -18.21 -5.45
C ASP A 135 6.34 -19.64 -5.24
N GLY A 136 5.34 -19.83 -4.36
CA GLY A 136 4.68 -21.11 -4.12
C GLY A 136 3.42 -21.41 -4.96
N GLY A 137 2.99 -20.51 -5.86
CA GLY A 137 1.68 -20.68 -6.51
C GLY A 137 1.46 -19.85 -7.76
N THR A 138 2.22 -20.08 -8.83
CA THR A 138 1.80 -20.02 -10.24
C THR A 138 3.04 -20.21 -11.13
N THR A 139 3.13 -21.34 -11.82
CA THR A 139 4.08 -21.56 -12.91
C THR A 139 3.80 -20.55 -14.04
N GLY A 140 4.46 -19.39 -14.02
CA GLY A 140 4.33 -18.37 -15.06
C GLY A 140 4.57 -16.93 -14.64
N PHE A 141 4.54 -16.60 -13.34
CA PHE A 141 4.88 -15.26 -12.84
C PHE A 141 6.32 -15.22 -12.32
N THR A 142 7.28 -15.44 -13.21
CA THR A 142 8.68 -15.10 -12.89
C THR A 142 8.78 -13.58 -12.82
N GLY A 143 9.21 -13.02 -11.69
CA GLY A 143 9.37 -11.58 -11.41
C GLY A 143 10.33 -10.79 -12.33
N LEU A 144 10.53 -11.24 -13.56
CA LEU A 144 11.30 -10.63 -14.65
C LEU A 144 10.91 -9.18 -14.95
N SER A 145 9.72 -8.72 -14.55
CA SER A 145 9.30 -7.33 -14.76
C SER A 145 9.93 -6.32 -13.78
N LEU A 146 10.57 -6.78 -12.71
CA LEU A 146 11.13 -5.91 -11.65
C LEU A 146 12.66 -5.99 -11.54
N GLU A 147 13.29 -6.97 -12.17
CA GLU A 147 14.75 -7.17 -12.18
C GLU A 147 15.33 -7.19 -13.61
N GLY A 148 14.48 -6.94 -14.61
CA GLY A 148 14.87 -6.87 -16.00
C GLY A 148 15.32 -5.47 -16.39
N ARG A 149 16.57 -5.37 -16.88
CA ARG A 149 17.10 -4.27 -17.68
C ARG A 149 15.98 -3.65 -18.52
N GLU A 150 15.79 -2.35 -18.33
CA GLU A 150 14.85 -1.52 -19.04
C GLU A 150 14.97 -1.74 -20.56
N ASN A 151 14.18 -2.67 -21.10
CA ASN A 151 13.86 -2.67 -22.52
C ASN A 151 12.73 -1.68 -22.75
N ALA A 152 12.89 -0.47 -22.23
CA ALA A 152 12.41 0.71 -22.92
C ALA A 152 13.24 0.77 -24.21
N ALA A 153 12.82 0.02 -25.22
CA ALA A 153 13.34 0.20 -26.55
C ALA A 153 13.17 1.69 -26.88
N VAL A 154 14.30 2.40 -26.96
CA VAL A 154 14.39 3.72 -27.57
C VAL A 154 13.99 3.51 -29.02
N ARG A 155 12.68 3.59 -29.31
CA ARG A 155 12.23 3.65 -30.70
C ARG A 155 12.34 5.10 -31.13
N SER A 156 13.56 5.38 -31.60
CA SER A 156 13.92 6.33 -32.65
C SER A 156 12.74 6.96 -33.37
N GLY A 157 12.78 8.30 -33.48
CA GLY A 157 11.81 9.09 -34.23
C GLY A 157 11.51 8.52 -35.62
N GLY A 158 10.24 8.16 -35.84
CA GLY A 158 9.69 7.89 -37.16
C GLY A 158 9.14 9.17 -37.76
N ARG A 159 9.72 9.59 -38.89
CA ARG A 159 9.29 10.74 -39.71
C ARG A 159 7.82 10.61 -40.13
N LYS A 160 7.12 11.75 -40.18
CA LYS A 160 5.73 11.88 -40.67
C LYS A 160 5.62 11.34 -42.10
N LEU A 161 4.62 10.48 -42.33
CA LEU A 161 4.34 9.87 -43.64
C LEU A 161 3.34 10.63 -44.51
N PHE A 162 2.83 11.79 -44.08
CA PHE A 162 1.93 12.59 -44.92
C PHE A 162 2.20 14.10 -44.77
N ARG A 163 2.02 14.82 -45.88
CA ARG A 163 2.11 16.28 -46.03
C ARG A 163 0.72 16.89 -45.94
#